data_AF-A0A7J7FQI7-F1
#
_entry.id   AF-A0A7J7FQI7-F1
#
_cell.length_a   1.000
_cell.length_b   1.000
_cell.length_c   1.000
_cell.angle_alpha   90.00
_cell.angle_beta   90.00
_cell.angle_gamma   90.00
#
_symmetry.space_group_name_H-M   'P 1'
#
loop_
_entity.id
_entity.type
_entity.pdbx_description
1 polymer ?
#
loop_
_entity_poly.entity_id
_entity_poly.type
_entity_poly.pdbx_seq_one_letter_code
_entity_poly.pdbx_strand_id
1 'polypeptide(L)'
;MTLKTFHFAGVASMNVTLGVPRIKEIINAAKKISTPIITATLECDDNLKTARMVKGRVEKTVLGEVAKSVRIVITSRSASIVVTLDMERIQASQLCINAQIVKEKILQSKIKLKEQHIKVLDARKLEIIPPGDKSKLHFELHSLKNKLPTVVVKGTNTVERAVINKTKKDNKEQYNLLVEGTGLQAVMGTEGIDGCKTTSNHIMEVRQVIGIEAARKCIIEEIKYTMASHGMTIDIRHMMLLADLMTFKGEVLGITRHGIQKMKDSVLMLASFEKTADHLFNASVNGRDDKIEGVSECIIMGIPMQIGTGILKVRQRVENAQQLSYGLDPIIQ
;
A
#
# COMPACT_ATOMS: atom_id res chain seq x y z
N MET A 1 23.26 6.29 -8.55
CA MET A 1 21.84 6.10 -8.94
C MET A 1 21.46 7.12 -9.99
N THR A 2 20.81 6.71 -11.07
CA THR A 2 20.19 7.63 -12.04
C THR A 2 18.75 7.95 -11.62
N LEU A 3 18.23 9.11 -12.03
CA LEU A 3 16.95 9.68 -11.56
C LEU A 3 15.69 8.90 -11.99
N LYS A 4 15.79 8.05 -13.02
CA LYS A 4 14.70 7.22 -13.53
C LYS A 4 15.26 5.90 -14.08
N THR A 5 15.04 4.82 -13.36
CA THR A 5 15.26 3.48 -13.89
C THR A 5 13.98 2.68 -13.68
N PHE A 6 13.34 2.33 -14.79
CA PHE A 6 12.34 1.26 -14.79
C PHE A 6 13.11 -0.03 -14.97
N HIS A 7 13.03 -0.94 -13.99
CA HIS A 7 13.45 -2.31 -14.23
C HIS A 7 12.25 -3.23 -14.11
N PHE A 8 12.33 -4.32 -14.87
CA PHE A 8 11.39 -5.41 -14.78
C PHE A 8 11.75 -6.27 -13.56
N ALA A 9 10.77 -6.67 -12.75
CA ALA A 9 10.96 -7.52 -11.56
C ALA A 9 11.28 -8.99 -11.94
N GLY A 10 12.31 -9.22 -12.76
CA GLY A 10 12.65 -10.53 -13.33
C GLY A 10 11.63 -11.06 -14.34
N VAL A 11 10.49 -10.40 -14.51
CA VAL A 11 9.45 -10.71 -15.50
C VAL A 11 9.21 -9.49 -16.36
N ALA A 12 9.43 -9.60 -17.68
CA ALA A 12 9.39 -8.51 -18.67
C ALA A 12 8.06 -7.73 -18.78
N SER A 13 7.07 -8.05 -17.93
CA SER A 13 5.69 -7.55 -18.05
C SER A 13 5.22 -6.71 -16.87
N MET A 14 6.00 -6.59 -15.79
CA MET A 14 5.68 -5.76 -14.62
C MET A 14 6.75 -4.70 -14.40
N ASN A 15 6.35 -3.44 -14.48
CA ASN A 15 7.21 -2.29 -14.25
C ASN A 15 7.26 -1.98 -12.76
N VAL A 16 8.46 -1.88 -12.19
CA VAL A 16 8.64 -1.48 -10.78
C VAL A 16 9.36 -0.14 -10.72
N THR A 17 8.87 0.77 -9.88
CA THR A 17 9.63 1.97 -9.54
C THR A 17 10.87 1.58 -8.74
N LEU A 18 12.04 1.97 -9.23
CA LEU A 18 13.31 1.69 -8.59
C LEU A 18 14.16 2.95 -8.48
N GLY A 19 15.25 2.85 -7.70
CA GLY A 19 16.21 3.93 -7.49
C GLY A 19 15.67 5.02 -6.56
N VAL A 20 16.07 6.28 -6.83
CA VAL A 20 15.75 7.44 -5.98
C VAL A 20 14.23 7.66 -5.82
N PRO A 21 13.39 7.54 -6.87
CA PRO A 21 11.94 7.67 -6.71
C PRO A 21 11.36 6.67 -5.70
N ARG A 22 11.84 5.42 -5.72
CA ARG A 22 11.36 4.39 -4.79
C ARG A 22 11.83 4.62 -3.37
N ILE A 23 13.10 5.00 -3.18
CA ILE A 23 13.62 5.40 -1.87
C ILE A 23 12.82 6.58 -1.30
N LYS A 24 12.47 7.56 -2.14
CA LYS A 24 11.61 8.69 -1.75
C LYS A 24 10.21 8.24 -1.32
N GLU A 25 9.60 7.28 -2.01
CA GLU A 25 8.30 6.72 -1.60
C GLU A 25 8.37 6.04 -0.22
N ILE A 26 9.44 5.25 0.01
CA ILE A 26 9.67 4.53 1.26
C ILE A 26 9.90 5.50 2.43
N ILE A 27 10.89 6.39 2.28
CA ILE A 27 11.30 7.33 3.35
C ILE A 27 10.17 8.29 3.71
N ASN A 28 9.37 8.73 2.73
CA ASN A 28 8.25 9.63 2.99
C ASN A 28 7.01 8.90 3.56
N ALA A 29 7.06 7.58 3.73
CA ALA A 29 5.92 6.76 4.14
C ALA A 29 4.66 7.09 3.32
N ALA A 30 4.80 7.11 1.99
CA ALA A 30 3.74 7.54 1.09
C ALA A 30 2.49 6.65 1.23
N LYS A 31 1.32 7.27 1.42
CA LYS A 31 0.02 6.56 1.51
C LYS A 31 -0.41 5.90 0.20
N LYS A 32 0.09 6.41 -0.93
CA LYS A 32 -0.12 5.90 -2.27
C LYS A 32 1.22 5.86 -2.97
N ILE A 33 1.58 4.70 -3.52
CA ILE A 33 2.80 4.48 -4.30
C ILE A 33 2.45 4.25 -5.76
N SER A 34 3.42 4.47 -6.65
CA SER A 34 3.18 4.44 -8.09
C SER A 34 2.97 3.03 -8.63
N THR A 35 3.75 2.04 -8.14
CA THR A 35 3.69 0.64 -8.59
C THR A 35 3.58 -0.31 -7.38
N PRO A 36 2.38 -0.48 -6.80
CA PRO A 36 2.16 -1.42 -5.72
C PRO A 36 2.16 -2.86 -6.25
N ILE A 37 2.96 -3.72 -5.62
CA ILE A 37 3.13 -5.12 -6.02
C ILE A 37 3.06 -5.98 -4.77
N ILE A 38 2.21 -7.00 -4.84
CA ILE A 38 2.08 -8.07 -3.86
C ILE A 38 2.69 -9.33 -4.49
N THR A 39 3.67 -9.91 -3.81
CA THR A 39 4.26 -11.20 -4.19
C THR A 39 3.55 -12.28 -3.41
N ALA A 40 2.59 -12.95 -4.05
CA ALA A 40 1.80 -14.02 -3.47
C ALA A 40 2.41 -15.38 -3.81
N THR A 41 2.70 -16.15 -2.76
CA THR A 41 3.17 -17.53 -2.85
C THR A 41 1.97 -18.46 -2.91
N LEU A 42 2.00 -19.42 -3.84
CA LEU A 42 0.94 -20.43 -3.93
C LEU A 42 1.18 -21.52 -2.87
N GLU A 43 0.08 -22.07 -2.33
CA GLU A 43 0.17 -23.22 -1.42
C GLU A 43 0.64 -24.48 -2.17
N CYS A 44 0.14 -24.65 -3.40
CA CYS A 44 0.58 -25.70 -4.33
C CYS A 44 1.24 -25.04 -5.55
N ASP A 45 2.57 -25.01 -5.57
CA ASP A 45 3.40 -24.34 -6.57
C ASP A 45 3.88 -25.26 -7.72
N ASP A 46 3.51 -26.54 -7.71
CA ASP A 46 3.95 -27.54 -8.69
C ASP A 46 3.16 -27.53 -10.01
N ASN A 47 1.95 -26.94 -10.04
CA ASN A 47 1.01 -27.13 -11.15
C ASN A 47 0.57 -25.81 -11.80
N LEU A 48 0.75 -25.70 -13.12
CA LEU A 48 0.37 -24.48 -13.85
C LEU A 48 -1.16 -24.26 -13.86
N LYS A 49 -1.95 -25.33 -13.85
CA LYS A 49 -3.42 -25.25 -13.84
C LYS A 49 -3.93 -24.63 -12.53
N THR A 50 -3.37 -25.01 -11.39
CA THR A 50 -3.74 -24.43 -10.09
C THR A 50 -3.34 -22.96 -10.02
N ALA A 51 -2.13 -22.62 -10.49
CA ALA A 51 -1.67 -21.23 -10.59
C ALA A 51 -2.60 -20.36 -11.44
N ARG A 52 -3.11 -20.87 -12.57
CA ARG A 52 -4.10 -20.17 -13.42
C ARG A 52 -5.45 -20.00 -12.72
N MET A 53 -5.92 -21.02 -12.02
CA MET A 53 -7.17 -20.92 -11.24
C MET A 53 -7.06 -19.87 -10.13
N VAL A 54 -5.97 -19.89 -9.34
CA VAL A 54 -5.73 -18.90 -8.27
C VAL A 54 -5.57 -17.50 -8.86
N LYS A 55 -4.84 -17.36 -9.98
CA LYS A 55 -4.74 -16.10 -10.73
C LYS A 55 -6.13 -15.54 -11.05
N GLY A 56 -7.05 -16.34 -11.59
CA GLY A 56 -8.41 -15.91 -11.92
C GLY A 56 -9.30 -15.60 -10.71
N ARG A 57 -8.91 -16.03 -9.50
CA ARG A 57 -9.59 -15.66 -8.23
C ARG A 57 -9.10 -14.33 -7.68
N VAL A 58 -7.86 -13.94 -7.96
CA VAL A 58 -7.25 -12.69 -7.47
C VAL A 58 -7.47 -11.54 -8.45
N GLU A 59 -7.18 -11.79 -9.73
CA GLU A 59 -7.28 -10.81 -10.81
C GLU A 59 -8.72 -10.30 -10.97
N LYS A 60 -8.87 -8.98 -11.05
CA LYS A 60 -10.16 -8.33 -11.26
C LYS A 60 -10.66 -8.65 -12.66
N THR A 61 -11.82 -9.30 -12.72
CA THR A 61 -12.51 -9.57 -13.99
C THR A 61 -13.80 -8.77 -14.03
N VAL A 62 -13.90 -7.89 -15.03
CA VAL A 62 -15.09 -7.06 -15.23
C VAL A 62 -16.09 -7.75 -16.14
N LEU A 63 -17.37 -7.42 -15.99
CA LEU A 63 -18.44 -8.02 -16.79
C LEU A 63 -18.22 -7.79 -18.29
N GLY A 64 -17.62 -6.65 -18.68
CA GLY A 64 -17.28 -6.35 -20.06
C GLY A 64 -16.28 -7.33 -20.69
N GLU A 65 -15.38 -7.94 -19.92
CA GLU A 65 -14.38 -8.91 -20.43
C GLU A 65 -14.97 -10.31 -20.60
N VAL A 66 -16.04 -10.60 -19.85
CA VAL A 66 -16.68 -11.92 -19.78
C VAL A 66 -17.95 -11.98 -20.66
N ALA A 67 -18.54 -10.84 -21.00
CA ALA A 67 -19.74 -10.76 -21.82
C ALA A 67 -19.41 -10.81 -23.33
N LYS A 68 -20.08 -11.71 -24.05
CA LYS A 68 -20.06 -11.76 -25.52
C LYS A 68 -20.78 -10.55 -26.12
N SER A 69 -21.90 -10.17 -25.54
CA SER A 69 -22.63 -8.96 -25.94
C SER A 69 -23.55 -8.44 -24.84
N VAL A 70 -23.65 -7.11 -24.77
CA VAL A 70 -24.60 -6.36 -23.92
C VAL A 70 -25.50 -5.55 -24.85
N ARG A 71 -26.76 -5.99 -25.00
CA ARG A 71 -27.71 -5.39 -25.95
C ARG A 71 -28.94 -4.86 -25.23
N ILE A 72 -29.48 -3.75 -25.74
CA ILE A 72 -30.77 -3.23 -25.31
C ILE A 72 -31.82 -3.85 -26.23
N VAL A 73 -32.81 -4.51 -25.66
CA VAL A 73 -33.95 -5.08 -26.38
C VAL A 73 -35.17 -4.28 -25.98
N ILE A 74 -35.77 -3.59 -26.95
CA ILE A 74 -36.98 -2.82 -26.77
C ILE A 74 -38.10 -3.55 -27.51
N THR A 75 -39.10 -3.98 -26.78
CA THR A 75 -40.33 -4.59 -27.30
C THR A 75 -41.51 -3.72 -26.88
N SER A 76 -42.64 -3.82 -27.57
CA SER A 76 -43.85 -3.03 -27.29
C SER A 76 -44.35 -3.13 -25.84
N ARG A 77 -43.97 -4.19 -25.11
CA ARG A 77 -44.39 -4.45 -23.72
C ARG A 77 -43.30 -4.21 -22.67
N SER A 78 -42.04 -4.22 -23.05
CA SER A 78 -40.92 -4.13 -22.10
C SER A 78 -39.64 -3.70 -22.80
N ALA A 79 -38.82 -2.94 -22.08
CA ALA A 79 -37.47 -2.64 -22.52
C ALA A 79 -36.49 -3.17 -21.46
N SER A 80 -35.57 -4.03 -21.89
CA SER A 80 -34.63 -4.73 -21.02
C SER A 80 -33.24 -4.75 -21.63
N ILE A 81 -32.24 -4.96 -20.78
CA ILE A 81 -30.86 -5.17 -21.19
C ILE A 81 -30.59 -6.66 -21.10
N VAL A 82 -30.22 -7.27 -22.22
CA VAL A 82 -29.83 -8.67 -22.28
C VAL A 82 -28.31 -8.77 -22.31
N VAL A 83 -27.76 -9.42 -21.29
CA VAL A 83 -26.33 -9.74 -21.19
C VAL A 83 -26.14 -11.21 -21.54
N THR A 84 -25.29 -11.46 -22.53
CA THR A 84 -24.89 -12.80 -22.96
C THR A 84 -23.45 -13.06 -22.54
N LEU A 85 -23.23 -14.08 -21.72
CA LEU A 85 -21.91 -14.48 -21.24
C LEU A 85 -21.19 -15.35 -22.27
N ASP A 86 -19.89 -15.16 -22.40
CA ASP A 86 -19.03 -15.98 -23.26
C ASP A 86 -18.49 -17.19 -22.49
N MET A 87 -19.18 -18.33 -22.60
CA MET A 87 -18.78 -19.54 -21.86
C MET A 87 -17.44 -20.12 -22.32
N GLU A 88 -17.05 -19.92 -23.59
CA GLU A 88 -15.77 -20.42 -24.11
C GLU A 88 -14.61 -19.67 -23.45
N ARG A 89 -14.72 -18.35 -23.36
CA ARG A 89 -13.72 -17.50 -22.69
C ARG A 89 -13.66 -17.75 -21.19
N ILE A 90 -14.81 -17.96 -20.54
CA ILE A 90 -14.90 -18.31 -19.11
C ILE A 90 -14.20 -19.63 -18.81
N GLN A 91 -14.44 -20.66 -19.64
CA GLN A 91 -13.80 -21.97 -19.49
C GLN A 91 -12.30 -21.93 -19.77
N ALA A 92 -11.87 -21.20 -20.81
CA ALA A 92 -10.46 -21.03 -21.14
C ALA A 92 -9.66 -20.37 -20.00
N SER A 93 -10.25 -19.37 -19.34
CA SER A 93 -9.66 -18.70 -18.18
C SER A 93 -9.88 -19.45 -16.86
N GLN A 94 -10.52 -20.63 -16.88
CA GLN A 94 -10.86 -21.44 -15.71
C GLN A 94 -11.63 -20.66 -14.63
N LEU A 95 -12.43 -19.68 -15.06
CA LEU A 95 -13.24 -18.86 -14.18
C LEU A 95 -14.55 -19.61 -13.91
N CYS A 96 -14.76 -20.13 -12.70
CA CYS A 96 -16.07 -20.67 -12.32
C CYS A 96 -17.07 -19.51 -12.13
N ILE A 97 -17.64 -18.99 -13.22
CA ILE A 97 -18.62 -17.89 -13.23
C ILE A 97 -19.90 -18.40 -13.89
N ASN A 98 -21.01 -18.28 -13.16
CA ASN A 98 -22.35 -18.56 -13.65
C ASN A 98 -23.17 -17.26 -13.69
N ALA A 99 -24.23 -17.23 -14.50
CA ALA A 99 -25.17 -16.09 -14.51
C ALA A 99 -25.72 -15.74 -13.12
N GLN A 100 -25.90 -16.73 -12.24
CA GLN A 100 -26.31 -16.50 -10.84
C GLN A 100 -25.28 -15.69 -10.04
N ILE A 101 -23.99 -16.05 -10.15
CA ILE A 101 -22.89 -15.33 -9.50
C ILE A 101 -22.82 -13.89 -10.03
N VAL A 102 -23.00 -13.71 -11.34
CA VAL A 102 -23.05 -12.37 -11.96
C VAL A 102 -24.23 -11.58 -11.39
N LYS A 103 -25.41 -12.18 -11.23
CA LYS A 103 -26.58 -11.53 -10.62
C LYS A 103 -26.27 -11.06 -9.19
N GLU A 104 -25.73 -11.93 -8.35
CA GLU A 104 -25.34 -11.58 -6.97
C GLU A 104 -24.34 -10.42 -6.94
N LYS A 105 -23.35 -10.43 -7.84
CA LYS A 105 -22.33 -9.38 -7.92
C LYS A 105 -22.88 -8.06 -8.42
N ILE A 106 -23.84 -8.07 -9.34
CA ILE A 106 -24.54 -6.86 -9.77
C ILE A 106 -25.38 -6.29 -8.63
N LEU A 107 -26.02 -7.13 -7.80
CA LEU A 107 -26.78 -6.68 -6.63
C LEU A 107 -25.90 -6.07 -5.53
N GLN A 108 -24.70 -6.63 -5.31
CA GLN A 108 -23.70 -6.08 -4.39
C GLN A 108 -23.01 -4.82 -4.93
N SER A 109 -23.15 -4.53 -6.22
CA SER A 109 -22.49 -3.40 -6.85
C SER A 109 -23.14 -2.06 -6.48
N LYS A 110 -22.47 -0.96 -6.79
CA LYS A 110 -23.00 0.41 -6.58
C LYS A 110 -24.21 0.75 -7.47
N ILE A 111 -24.65 -0.17 -8.33
CA ILE A 111 -25.82 0.02 -9.17
C ILE A 111 -27.05 -0.30 -8.32
N LYS A 112 -27.92 0.70 -8.09
CA LYS A 112 -29.14 0.60 -7.26
C LYS A 112 -30.24 -0.29 -7.88
N LEU A 113 -29.91 -1.53 -8.25
CA LEU A 113 -30.85 -2.53 -8.76
C LEU A 113 -31.33 -3.41 -7.60
N LYS A 114 -32.62 -3.73 -7.59
CA LYS A 114 -33.22 -4.71 -6.68
C LYS A 114 -33.29 -6.07 -7.38
N GLU A 115 -33.46 -7.14 -6.61
CA GLU A 115 -33.54 -8.51 -7.16
C GLU A 115 -34.63 -8.70 -8.23
N GLN A 116 -35.75 -7.97 -8.08
CA GLN A 116 -36.88 -7.98 -9.01
C GLN A 116 -36.53 -7.52 -10.43
N HIS A 117 -35.45 -6.75 -10.55
CA HIS A 117 -34.99 -6.17 -11.81
C HIS A 117 -34.05 -7.10 -12.58
N ILE A 118 -33.56 -8.19 -11.99
CA ILE A 118 -32.61 -9.10 -12.63
C ILE A 118 -33.19 -10.50 -12.73
N LYS A 119 -33.56 -10.88 -13.96
CA LYS A 119 -34.05 -12.21 -14.30
C LYS A 119 -32.94 -13.01 -14.97
N VAL A 120 -32.62 -14.17 -14.41
CA VAL A 120 -31.72 -15.13 -15.05
C VAL A 120 -32.58 -15.98 -15.99
N LEU A 121 -32.36 -15.84 -17.29
CA LEU A 121 -33.09 -16.66 -18.28
C LEU A 121 -32.44 -18.03 -18.40
N ASP A 122 -31.11 -18.05 -18.44
CA ASP A 122 -30.29 -19.26 -18.64
C ASP A 122 -28.93 -19.07 -17.94
N ALA A 123 -28.15 -20.15 -17.77
CA ALA A 123 -26.80 -20.12 -17.21
C ALA A 123 -25.86 -19.12 -17.92
N ARG A 124 -26.17 -18.76 -19.16
CA ARG A 124 -25.39 -17.85 -20.03
C ARG A 124 -26.07 -16.49 -20.27
N LYS A 125 -27.35 -16.33 -19.89
CA LYS A 125 -28.16 -15.15 -20.27
C LYS A 125 -28.85 -14.53 -19.08
N LEU A 126 -28.66 -13.22 -18.96
CA LEU A 126 -29.23 -12.38 -17.93
C LEU A 126 -30.08 -11.29 -18.59
N GLU A 127 -31.26 -11.04 -18.04
CA GLU A 127 -32.12 -9.96 -18.42
C GLU A 127 -32.25 -8.98 -17.26
N ILE A 128 -31.94 -7.70 -17.52
CA ILE A 128 -31.98 -6.63 -16.55
C ILE A 128 -33.03 -5.61 -16.98
N ILE A 129 -34.03 -5.41 -16.13
CA ILE A 129 -35.15 -4.51 -16.34
C ILE A 129 -34.89 -3.24 -15.52
N PRO A 130 -34.81 -2.04 -16.13
CA PRO A 130 -34.52 -0.81 -15.39
C PRO A 130 -35.66 -0.44 -14.42
N PRO A 131 -35.35 0.04 -13.20
CA PRO A 131 -36.33 0.69 -12.33
C PRO A 131 -36.51 2.14 -12.76
N GLY A 132 -37.59 2.46 -13.48
CA GLY A 132 -37.86 3.85 -13.83
C GLY A 132 -39.20 4.09 -14.51
N ASP A 133 -39.64 5.34 -14.45
CA ASP A 133 -40.81 5.85 -15.15
C ASP A 133 -40.64 5.81 -16.66
N LYS A 134 -41.73 5.57 -17.40
CA LYS A 134 -41.75 5.42 -18.86
C LYS A 134 -41.14 6.61 -19.63
N SER A 135 -41.06 7.80 -19.02
CA SER A 135 -40.55 9.02 -19.65
C SER A 135 -39.01 9.11 -19.75
N LYS A 136 -38.26 8.52 -18.81
CA LYS A 136 -36.78 8.57 -18.78
C LYS A 136 -36.10 7.23 -19.11
N LEU A 137 -36.92 6.23 -19.45
CA LEU A 137 -36.50 4.84 -19.59
C LEU A 137 -35.36 4.65 -20.62
N HIS A 138 -35.39 5.36 -21.74
CA HIS A 138 -34.33 5.32 -22.75
C HIS A 138 -32.97 5.78 -22.20
N PHE A 139 -32.96 6.89 -21.45
CA PHE A 139 -31.71 7.43 -20.88
C PHE A 139 -31.14 6.50 -19.80
N GLU A 140 -32.00 5.93 -18.97
CA GLU A 140 -31.59 4.96 -17.94
C GLU A 140 -31.03 3.69 -18.54
N LEU A 141 -31.62 3.16 -19.62
CA LEU A 141 -31.09 2.00 -20.34
C LEU A 141 -29.69 2.26 -20.88
N HIS A 142 -29.46 3.42 -21.50
CA HIS A 142 -28.13 3.80 -21.98
C HIS A 142 -27.13 4.02 -20.83
N SER A 143 -27.56 4.62 -19.72
CA SER A 143 -26.73 4.79 -18.52
C SER A 143 -26.33 3.44 -17.93
N LEU A 144 -27.29 2.51 -17.80
CA LEU A 144 -27.04 1.15 -17.31
C LEU A 144 -26.17 0.36 -18.28
N LYS A 145 -26.39 0.45 -19.59
CA LYS A 145 -25.54 -0.19 -20.60
C LYS A 145 -24.07 0.25 -20.47
N ASN A 146 -23.80 1.50 -20.13
CA ASN A 146 -22.43 2.00 -19.93
C ASN A 146 -21.85 1.57 -18.57
N LYS A 147 -22.68 1.40 -17.54
CA LYS A 147 -22.25 1.00 -16.19
C LYS A 147 -22.10 -0.50 -16.00
N LEU A 148 -22.92 -1.32 -16.65
CA LEU A 148 -22.91 -2.77 -16.49
C LEU A 148 -21.56 -3.41 -16.82
N PRO A 149 -20.86 -3.03 -17.91
CA PRO A 149 -19.55 -3.59 -18.23
C PRO A 149 -18.47 -3.34 -17.17
N THR A 150 -18.60 -2.30 -16.34
CA THR A 150 -17.59 -1.94 -15.31
C THR A 150 -17.79 -2.68 -13.99
N VAL A 151 -18.87 -3.45 -13.84
CA VAL A 151 -19.13 -4.25 -12.65
C VAL A 151 -18.10 -5.37 -12.55
N VAL A 152 -17.49 -5.53 -11.39
CA VAL A 152 -16.55 -6.61 -11.09
C VAL A 152 -17.32 -7.87 -10.76
N VAL A 153 -17.07 -8.93 -11.53
CA VAL A 153 -17.77 -10.22 -11.39
C VAL A 153 -16.98 -11.17 -10.49
N LYS A 154 -15.66 -11.22 -10.65
CA LYS A 154 -14.76 -12.06 -9.84
C LYS A 154 -13.43 -11.33 -9.63
N GLY A 155 -12.73 -11.66 -8.55
CA GLY A 155 -11.47 -11.00 -8.20
C GLY A 155 -11.61 -9.94 -7.11
N THR A 156 -10.47 -9.36 -6.76
CA THR A 156 -10.40 -8.24 -5.80
C THR A 156 -10.46 -6.92 -6.54
N ASN A 157 -11.31 -5.99 -6.11
CA ASN A 157 -11.54 -4.72 -6.82
C ASN A 157 -10.29 -3.83 -6.97
N THR A 158 -9.34 -3.97 -6.05
CA THR A 158 -8.12 -3.15 -5.93
C THR A 158 -6.92 -3.71 -6.69
N VAL A 159 -7.03 -4.95 -7.20
CA VAL A 159 -6.02 -5.60 -8.02
C VAL A 159 -6.31 -5.28 -9.48
N GLU A 160 -5.32 -4.80 -10.21
CA GLU A 160 -5.48 -4.50 -11.64
C GLU A 160 -5.13 -5.71 -12.49
N ARG A 161 -4.02 -6.37 -12.19
CA ARG A 161 -3.50 -7.48 -13.00
C ARG A 161 -2.68 -8.45 -12.16
N ALA A 162 -2.70 -9.73 -12.55
CA ALA A 162 -1.83 -10.73 -11.93
C ALA A 162 -1.03 -11.52 -12.98
N VAL A 163 0.25 -11.77 -12.69
CA VAL A 163 1.19 -12.47 -13.59
C VAL A 163 1.80 -13.65 -12.86
N ILE A 164 1.82 -14.80 -13.52
CA ILE A 164 2.45 -16.01 -12.99
C ILE A 164 3.94 -15.93 -13.34
N ASN A 165 4.78 -15.91 -12.31
CA ASN A 165 6.23 -15.99 -12.44
C ASN A 165 6.68 -17.45 -12.29
N LYS A 166 7.57 -17.90 -13.18
CA LYS A 166 8.15 -19.25 -13.15
C LYS A 166 9.55 -19.17 -12.54
N THR A 167 9.74 -19.76 -11.38
CA THR A 167 11.04 -19.82 -10.71
C THR A 167 11.58 -21.23 -10.82
N LYS A 168 12.84 -21.39 -11.23
CA LYS A 168 13.53 -22.68 -11.18
C LYS A 168 14.35 -22.71 -9.89
N LYS A 169 13.93 -23.53 -8.93
CA LYS A 169 14.73 -23.90 -7.74
C LYS A 169 14.94 -25.41 -7.76
N ASP A 170 16.17 -25.86 -7.62
CA ASP A 170 16.56 -27.28 -7.49
C ASP A 170 15.92 -28.22 -8.53
N ASN A 171 15.98 -27.85 -9.82
CA ASN A 171 15.39 -28.59 -10.95
C ASN A 171 13.86 -28.83 -10.90
N LYS A 172 13.14 -28.22 -9.95
CA LYS A 172 11.67 -28.19 -9.93
C LYS A 172 11.16 -26.82 -10.39
N GLU A 173 10.09 -26.83 -11.18
CA GLU A 173 9.42 -25.62 -11.62
C GLU A 173 8.44 -25.17 -10.54
N GLN A 174 8.74 -24.05 -9.87
CA GLN A 174 7.85 -23.45 -8.89
C GLN A 174 7.14 -22.22 -9.48
N TYR A 175 5.84 -22.12 -9.24
CA TYR A 175 5.00 -21.01 -9.68
C TYR A 175 4.69 -20.04 -8.54
N ASN A 176 5.05 -18.77 -8.73
CA ASN A 176 4.67 -17.68 -7.83
C ASN A 176 3.74 -16.70 -8.56
N LEU A 177 2.86 -16.01 -7.83
CA LEU A 177 1.95 -15.03 -8.39
C LEU A 177 2.41 -13.62 -8.02
N LEU A 178 2.71 -12.80 -9.02
CA LEU A 178 2.94 -11.37 -8.84
C LEU A 178 1.63 -10.65 -9.13
N VAL A 179 1.16 -9.85 -8.18
CA VAL A 179 -0.12 -9.15 -8.24
C VAL A 179 0.16 -7.66 -8.23
N GLU A 180 -0.26 -6.96 -9.30
CA GLU A 180 -0.17 -5.52 -9.42
C GLU A 180 -1.44 -4.89 -8.84
N GLY A 181 -1.27 -4.11 -7.78
CA GLY A 181 -2.36 -3.46 -7.08
C GLY A 181 -2.19 -3.45 -5.56
N THR A 182 -3.24 -2.99 -4.90
CA THR A 182 -3.35 -2.98 -3.44
C THR A 182 -4.42 -4.00 -3.03
N GLY A 183 -4.52 -4.34 -1.75
CA GLY A 183 -5.47 -5.31 -1.19
C GLY A 183 -4.82 -6.56 -0.60
N LEU A 184 -3.70 -6.42 0.09
CA LEU A 184 -2.95 -7.53 0.72
C LEU A 184 -3.84 -8.45 1.55
N GLN A 185 -4.74 -7.89 2.37
CA GLN A 185 -5.67 -8.69 3.19
C GLN A 185 -6.58 -9.60 2.35
N ALA A 186 -7.11 -9.08 1.24
CA ALA A 186 -7.97 -9.86 0.36
C ALA A 186 -7.17 -10.95 -0.36
N VAL A 187 -5.95 -10.64 -0.82
CA VAL A 187 -5.06 -11.61 -1.48
C VAL A 187 -4.68 -12.73 -0.51
N MET A 188 -4.28 -12.42 0.72
CA MET A 188 -3.96 -13.42 1.75
C MET A 188 -5.15 -14.32 2.11
N GLY A 189 -6.38 -13.79 2.04
CA GLY A 189 -7.60 -14.55 2.31
C GLY A 189 -8.11 -15.39 1.13
N THR A 190 -7.47 -15.31 -0.04
CA THR A 190 -7.89 -16.14 -1.18
C THR A 190 -7.38 -17.57 -1.06
N GLU A 191 -8.28 -18.53 -1.28
CA GLU A 191 -7.95 -19.95 -1.31
C GLU A 191 -6.90 -20.30 -2.37
N GLY A 192 -5.87 -21.04 -1.96
CA GLY A 192 -4.74 -21.46 -2.78
C GLY A 192 -3.51 -20.54 -2.69
N ILE A 193 -3.59 -19.47 -1.90
CA ILE A 193 -2.45 -18.60 -1.57
C ILE A 193 -1.98 -18.91 -0.15
N ASP A 194 -0.66 -19.12 -0.01
CA ASP A 194 -0.01 -19.18 1.29
C ASP A 194 0.13 -17.76 1.84
N GLY A 195 -0.81 -17.39 2.71
CA GLY A 195 -0.82 -16.09 3.37
C GLY A 195 0.39 -15.84 4.28
N CYS A 196 1.04 -16.88 4.80
CA CYS A 196 2.17 -16.72 5.74
C CYS A 196 3.46 -16.25 5.04
N LYS A 197 3.59 -16.54 3.74
CA LYS A 197 4.77 -16.18 2.93
C LYS A 197 4.52 -15.06 1.94
N THR A 198 3.26 -14.61 1.81
CA THR A 198 2.89 -13.51 0.91
C THR A 198 3.42 -12.18 1.44
N THR A 199 4.07 -11.40 0.57
CA THR A 199 4.66 -10.10 0.92
C THR A 199 4.11 -8.99 0.02
N SER A 200 4.13 -7.74 0.52
CA SER A 200 3.76 -6.54 -0.24
C SER A 200 4.85 -5.50 -0.12
N ASN A 201 5.04 -4.73 -1.19
CA ASN A 201 5.95 -3.60 -1.22
C ASN A 201 5.31 -2.31 -0.63
N HIS A 202 4.01 -2.33 -0.33
CA HIS A 202 3.28 -1.17 0.18
C HIS A 202 3.34 -1.12 1.71
N ILE A 203 4.31 -0.39 2.27
CA ILE A 203 4.61 -0.33 3.72
C ILE A 203 3.37 0.03 4.56
N MET A 204 2.59 1.04 4.12
CA MET A 204 1.41 1.50 4.86
C MET A 204 0.29 0.45 4.91
N GLU A 205 0.25 -0.45 3.92
CA GLU A 205 -0.72 -1.53 3.85
C GLU A 205 -0.27 -2.70 4.72
N VAL A 206 1.02 -3.06 4.66
CA VAL A 206 1.62 -4.05 5.56
C VAL A 206 1.40 -3.67 7.02
N ARG A 207 1.59 -2.39 7.37
CA ARG A 207 1.29 -1.85 8.70
C ARG A 207 -0.17 -2.08 9.12
N GLN A 208 -1.11 -1.91 8.18
CA GLN A 208 -2.54 -2.00 8.47
C GLN A 208 -3.04 -3.44 8.59
N VAL A 209 -2.44 -4.38 7.85
CA VAL A 209 -2.85 -5.80 7.82
C VAL A 209 -2.09 -6.64 8.85
N ILE A 210 -0.76 -6.48 8.93
CA ILE A 210 0.13 -7.38 9.70
C ILE A 210 0.73 -6.69 10.93
N GLY A 211 0.83 -5.35 10.92
CA GLY A 211 1.27 -4.56 12.07
C GLY A 211 2.62 -3.87 11.89
N ILE A 212 3.09 -3.22 12.96
CA ILE A 212 4.23 -2.30 12.91
C ILE A 212 5.58 -3.00 12.69
N GLU A 213 5.81 -4.17 13.29
CA GLU A 213 7.06 -4.93 13.14
C GLU A 213 7.21 -5.49 11.71
N ALA A 214 6.11 -5.93 11.10
CA ALA A 214 6.12 -6.34 9.71
C ALA A 214 6.43 -5.15 8.78
N ALA A 215 5.90 -3.97 9.09
CA ALA A 215 6.22 -2.75 8.35
C ALA A 215 7.69 -2.36 8.51
N ARG A 216 8.25 -2.45 9.73
CA ARG A 216 9.69 -2.23 10.01
C ARG A 216 10.56 -3.15 9.15
N LYS A 217 10.28 -4.46 9.15
CA LYS A 217 11.02 -5.42 8.33
C LYS A 217 10.88 -5.14 6.84
N CYS A 218 9.67 -4.80 6.38
CA CYS A 218 9.41 -4.40 4.99
C CYS A 218 10.25 -3.19 4.57
N ILE A 219 10.38 -2.15 5.39
CA ILE A 219 11.24 -0.99 5.10
C ILE A 219 12.69 -1.42 4.88
N ILE A 220 13.23 -2.29 5.76
CA ILE A 220 14.62 -2.76 5.67
C ILE A 220 14.84 -3.56 4.38
N GLU A 221 13.96 -4.52 4.10
CA GLU A 221 14.06 -5.38 2.91
C GLU A 221 13.91 -4.59 1.62
N GLU A 222 13.01 -3.61 1.59
CA GLU A 222 12.73 -2.81 0.40
C GLU A 222 13.87 -1.83 0.08
N ILE A 223 14.46 -1.18 1.09
CA ILE A 223 15.64 -0.31 0.90
C ILE A 223 16.83 -1.18 0.46
N LYS A 224 17.03 -2.34 1.08
CA LYS A 224 18.08 -3.28 0.69
C LYS A 224 17.92 -3.73 -0.76
N TYR A 225 16.70 -4.09 -1.16
CA TYR A 225 16.39 -4.51 -2.53
C TYR A 225 16.67 -3.41 -3.55
N THR A 226 16.17 -2.19 -3.30
CA THR A 226 16.34 -1.05 -4.22
C THR A 226 17.80 -0.62 -4.39
N MET A 227 18.60 -0.65 -3.33
CA MET A 227 20.03 -0.35 -3.37
C MET A 227 20.83 -1.46 -4.06
N ALA A 228 20.53 -2.73 -3.76
CA ALA A 228 21.18 -3.88 -4.37
C ALA A 228 20.91 -3.97 -5.88
N SER A 229 19.72 -3.62 -6.36
CA SER A 229 19.41 -3.57 -7.80
C SER A 229 20.30 -2.60 -8.59
N HIS A 230 20.91 -1.62 -7.91
CA HIS A 230 21.83 -0.65 -8.52
C HIS A 230 23.30 -0.95 -8.23
N GLY A 231 23.61 -2.13 -7.70
CA GLY A 231 24.98 -2.54 -7.36
C GLY A 231 25.59 -1.78 -6.18
N MET A 232 24.78 -1.07 -5.38
CA MET A 232 25.24 -0.39 -4.18
C MET A 232 25.00 -1.26 -2.96
N THR A 233 26.00 -1.36 -2.10
CA THR A 233 25.93 -2.10 -0.84
C THR A 233 25.91 -1.12 0.32
N ILE A 234 24.92 -1.29 1.21
CA ILE A 234 24.80 -0.53 2.45
C ILE A 234 24.73 -1.56 3.58
N ASP A 235 25.49 -1.32 4.66
CA ASP A 235 25.40 -2.14 5.86
C ASP A 235 23.95 -2.10 6.41
N ILE A 236 23.45 -3.27 6.81
CA ILE A 236 22.08 -3.43 7.32
C ILE A 236 21.82 -2.58 8.57
N ARG A 237 22.84 -2.27 9.36
CA ARG A 237 22.74 -1.48 10.59
C ARG A 237 22.19 -0.07 10.32
N HIS A 238 22.56 0.56 9.20
CA HIS A 238 22.02 1.87 8.83
C HIS A 238 20.53 1.80 8.47
N MET A 239 20.13 0.75 7.76
CA MET A 239 18.73 0.52 7.38
C MET A 239 17.88 0.16 8.61
N MET A 240 18.44 -0.61 9.54
CA MET A 240 17.80 -0.93 10.82
C MET A 240 17.53 0.32 11.64
N LEU A 241 18.54 1.18 11.83
CA LEU A 241 18.39 2.43 12.57
C LEU A 241 17.33 3.34 11.94
N LEU A 242 17.33 3.46 10.62
CA LEU A 242 16.31 4.22 9.90
C LEU A 242 14.91 3.65 10.11
N ALA A 243 14.74 2.32 9.97
CA ALA A 243 13.46 1.66 10.16
C ALA A 243 12.96 1.77 11.61
N ASP A 244 13.84 1.64 12.60
CA ASP A 244 13.54 1.87 14.02
C ASP A 244 13.03 3.30 14.26
N LEU A 245 13.77 4.30 13.75
CA LEU A 245 13.37 5.72 13.84
C LEU A 245 12.02 6.00 13.17
N MET A 246 11.69 5.30 12.08
CA MET A 246 10.40 5.46 11.41
C MET A 246 9.24 4.78 12.15
N THR A 247 9.50 3.82 13.05
CA THR A 247 8.45 2.95 13.63
C THR A 247 8.33 3.00 15.16
N PHE A 248 9.26 3.66 15.88
CA PHE A 248 9.30 3.63 17.35
C PHE A 248 8.05 4.16 18.08
N LYS A 249 7.26 5.06 17.48
CA LYS A 249 6.02 5.58 18.08
C LYS A 249 4.78 4.70 17.84
N GLY A 250 4.94 3.51 17.25
CA GLY A 250 3.83 2.61 16.91
C GLY A 250 3.08 2.97 15.62
N GLU A 251 3.46 4.05 14.95
CA GLU A 251 3.03 4.40 13.60
C GLU A 251 4.25 4.51 12.68
N VAL A 252 4.06 4.27 11.38
CA VAL A 252 5.12 4.53 10.39
C VAL A 252 5.13 6.03 10.08
N LEU A 253 6.12 6.74 10.61
CA LEU A 253 6.33 8.16 10.40
C LEU A 253 7.36 8.37 9.28
N GLY A 254 6.94 9.03 8.20
CA GLY A 254 7.84 9.39 7.11
C GLY A 254 8.78 10.54 7.48
N ILE A 255 9.96 10.61 6.86
CA ILE A 255 10.90 11.74 7.00
C ILE A 255 10.42 12.90 6.12
N THR A 256 9.27 13.44 6.47
CA THR A 256 8.67 14.64 5.90
C THR A 256 8.42 15.64 7.02
N ARG A 257 8.16 16.90 6.69
CA ARG A 257 7.85 17.93 7.72
C ARG A 257 6.80 17.49 8.74
N HIS A 258 5.73 16.84 8.29
CA HIS A 258 4.63 16.40 9.17
C HIS A 258 5.03 15.19 10.01
N GLY A 259 5.93 14.33 9.52
CA GLY A 259 6.43 13.19 10.27
C GLY A 259 7.47 13.59 11.30
N ILE A 260 8.41 14.48 10.95
CA ILE A 260 9.42 15.00 11.88
C ILE A 260 8.76 15.78 13.02
N GLN A 261 7.71 16.56 12.73
CA GLN A 261 6.89 17.24 13.75
C GLN A 261 6.25 16.26 14.75
N LYS A 262 5.93 15.03 14.32
CA LYS A 262 5.44 14.00 15.23
C LYS A 262 6.56 13.26 15.97
N MET A 263 7.79 13.28 15.47
CA MET A 263 8.91 12.56 16.07
C MET A 263 9.52 13.32 17.25
N LYS A 264 9.77 14.62 17.08
CA LYS A 264 10.47 15.46 18.05
C LYS A 264 9.63 16.66 18.48
N ASP A 265 9.83 17.07 19.73
CA ASP A 265 9.01 18.11 20.37
C ASP A 265 9.68 19.49 20.43
N SER A 266 10.98 19.63 20.11
CA SER A 266 11.70 20.91 20.13
C SER A 266 11.18 21.87 19.06
N VAL A 267 10.82 23.09 19.47
CA VAL A 267 10.29 24.15 18.60
C VAL A 267 11.39 24.72 17.71
N LEU A 268 12.56 24.99 18.28
CA LEU A 268 13.69 25.58 17.53
C LEU A 268 14.17 24.63 16.43
N MET A 269 14.23 23.34 16.72
CA MET A 269 14.55 22.33 15.72
C MET A 269 13.52 22.31 14.58
N LEU A 270 12.22 22.33 14.90
CA LEU A 270 11.17 22.39 13.88
C LEU A 270 11.22 23.69 13.05
N ALA A 271 11.41 24.83 13.71
CA ALA A 271 11.48 26.14 13.08
C ALA A 271 12.71 26.28 12.14
N SER A 272 13.81 25.59 12.45
CA SER A 272 15.01 25.54 11.60
C SER A 272 14.86 24.65 10.36
N PHE A 273 13.91 23.71 10.36
CA PHE A 273 13.70 22.77 9.26
C PHE A 273 12.81 23.35 8.14
N GLU A 274 11.58 23.75 8.48
CA GLU A 274 10.61 24.33 7.54
C GLU A 274 9.54 25.12 8.33
N LYS A 275 8.82 26.06 7.69
CA LYS A 275 7.71 26.82 8.30
C LYS A 275 8.06 27.53 9.63
N THR A 276 9.17 28.25 9.63
CA THR A 276 9.69 28.97 10.81
C THR A 276 8.65 29.84 11.51
N ALA A 277 7.94 30.70 10.76
CA ALA A 277 6.94 31.60 11.33
C ALA A 277 5.81 30.85 12.03
N ASP A 278 5.22 29.84 11.37
CA ASP A 278 4.12 29.05 11.93
C ASP A 278 4.53 28.38 13.25
N HIS A 279 5.73 27.79 13.31
CA HIS A 279 6.19 27.09 14.52
C HIS A 279 6.45 28.06 15.67
N LEU A 280 7.05 29.23 15.41
CA LEU A 280 7.32 30.23 16.44
C LEU A 280 6.05 30.90 16.96
N PHE A 281 5.10 31.27 16.08
CA PHE A 281 3.83 31.85 16.50
C PHE A 281 2.98 30.85 17.29
N ASN A 282 2.91 29.59 16.85
CA ASN A 282 2.16 28.58 17.59
C ASN A 282 2.82 28.26 18.95
N ALA A 283 4.15 28.33 19.04
CA ALA A 283 4.85 28.14 20.30
C ALA A 283 4.62 29.32 21.26
N SER A 284 4.64 30.56 20.76
CA SER A 284 4.41 31.75 21.60
C SER A 284 2.97 31.81 22.13
N VAL A 285 1.99 31.52 21.27
CA VAL A 285 0.56 31.48 21.68
C VAL A 285 0.30 30.40 22.73
N ASN A 286 0.96 29.24 22.59
CA ASN A 286 0.77 28.12 23.51
C ASN A 286 1.70 28.15 24.73
N GLY A 287 2.63 29.12 24.82
CA GLY A 287 3.63 29.18 25.90
C GLY A 287 4.49 27.91 25.97
N ARG A 288 4.97 27.39 24.83
CA ARG A 288 5.82 26.19 24.81
C ARG A 288 7.26 26.50 25.21
N ASP A 289 7.77 25.73 26.16
CA ASP A 289 9.17 25.78 26.56
C ASP A 289 10.01 24.78 25.76
N ASP A 290 11.19 25.21 25.30
CA ASP A 290 12.16 24.35 24.61
C ASP A 290 13.34 24.05 25.53
N LYS A 291 13.66 22.76 25.70
CA LYS A 291 14.69 22.29 26.66
C LYS A 291 16.12 22.42 26.16
N ILE A 292 16.32 22.77 24.88
CA ILE A 292 17.65 22.95 24.28
C ILE A 292 18.54 21.69 24.42
N GLU A 293 17.95 20.50 24.28
CA GLU A 293 18.68 19.22 24.44
C GLU A 293 19.19 18.66 23.11
N GLY A 294 18.54 18.98 22.00
CA GLY A 294 18.92 18.49 20.68
C GLY A 294 20.06 19.27 20.03
N VAL A 295 20.58 18.68 18.96
CA VAL A 295 21.77 19.15 18.26
C VAL A 295 21.54 20.52 17.59
N SER A 296 20.41 20.69 16.90
CA SER A 296 20.13 21.91 16.13
C SER A 296 19.99 23.13 17.04
N GLU A 297 19.22 22.98 18.11
CA GLU A 297 18.99 24.03 19.09
C GLU A 297 20.25 24.38 19.91
N CYS A 298 21.09 23.39 20.26
CA CYS A 298 22.40 23.67 20.86
C CYS A 298 23.29 24.53 19.96
N ILE A 299 23.34 24.22 18.66
CA ILE A 299 24.13 24.98 17.68
C ILE A 299 23.60 26.41 17.53
N ILE A 300 22.28 26.58 17.47
CA ILE A 300 21.63 27.91 17.38
C ILE A 300 21.99 28.76 18.61
N MET A 301 21.98 28.16 19.80
CA MET A 301 22.27 28.85 21.07
C MET A 301 23.78 29.01 21.36
N GLY A 302 24.65 28.41 20.56
CA GLY A 302 26.10 28.46 20.77
C GLY A 302 26.60 27.64 21.97
N ILE A 303 25.81 26.66 22.44
CA ILE A 303 26.19 25.75 23.53
C ILE A 303 26.73 24.42 22.97
N PRO A 304 27.67 23.74 23.67
CA PRO A 304 28.18 22.46 23.21
C PRO A 304 27.09 21.37 23.22
N MET A 305 26.93 20.68 22.09
CA MET A 305 25.97 19.59 21.92
C MET A 305 26.36 18.35 22.75
N GLN A 306 25.38 17.55 23.17
CA GLN A 306 25.58 16.38 24.05
C GLN A 306 26.08 15.11 23.33
N ILE A 307 26.17 15.11 22.00
CA ILE A 307 26.69 13.98 21.23
C ILE A 307 28.21 14.09 20.99
N GLY A 308 28.89 12.96 20.77
CA GLY A 308 30.33 12.94 20.52
C GLY A 308 31.13 13.27 21.78
N THR A 309 31.99 14.30 21.72
CA THR A 309 32.85 14.70 22.85
C THR A 309 32.08 15.36 24.00
N GLY A 310 30.90 15.92 23.73
CA GLY A 310 30.08 16.58 24.75
C GLY A 310 29.38 15.63 25.73
N ILE A 311 29.38 14.31 25.46
CA ILE A 311 28.75 13.32 26.36
C ILE A 311 29.54 13.12 27.66
N LEU A 312 30.84 13.43 27.64
CA LEU A 312 31.74 13.22 28.77
C LEU A 312 31.97 14.53 29.50
N LYS A 313 31.83 14.51 30.83
CA LYS A 313 32.27 15.60 31.71
C LYS A 313 33.63 15.23 32.30
N VAL A 314 34.58 16.15 32.21
CA VAL A 314 35.91 15.97 32.78
C VAL A 314 35.93 16.57 34.18
N ARG A 315 36.34 15.79 35.18
CA ARG A 315 36.66 16.28 36.52
C ARG A 315 38.15 16.13 36.75
N GLN A 316 38.83 17.23 37.03
CA GLN A 316 40.22 17.18 37.41
C GLN A 316 40.34 16.73 38.87
N ARG A 317 41.17 15.70 39.12
CA ARG A 317 41.52 15.29 40.48
C ARG A 317 42.59 16.23 41.03
N VAL A 318 42.29 16.91 42.13
CA VAL A 318 43.21 17.82 42.83
C VAL A 318 43.53 17.19 44.19
N GLU A 319 44.79 17.26 44.63
CA GLU A 319 45.25 16.62 45.88
C GLU A 319 44.70 17.32 47.14
N ASN A 320 44.49 18.64 47.08
CA ASN A 320 43.85 19.41 48.13
C ASN A 320 42.58 20.05 47.57
N ALA A 321 41.41 19.68 48.10
CA ALA A 321 40.17 20.39 47.83
C ALA A 321 40.23 21.76 48.51
N GLN A 322 40.43 22.83 47.76
CA GLN A 322 40.25 24.18 48.30
C GLN A 322 38.77 24.30 48.73
N GLN A 323 38.53 24.51 50.03
CA GLN A 323 37.22 24.94 50.51
C GLN A 323 36.94 26.31 49.89
N LEU A 324 36.10 26.34 48.85
CA LEU A 324 35.64 27.58 48.25
C LEU A 324 34.83 28.32 49.32
N SER A 325 35.36 29.42 49.84
CA SER A 325 34.74 30.22 50.91
C SER A 325 33.62 31.14 50.43
N TYR A 326 33.12 30.97 49.19
CA TYR A 326 32.07 31.80 48.62
C TYR A 326 30.99 30.95 47.92
N GLY A 327 29.88 30.76 48.61
CA GLY A 327 28.61 30.28 48.05
C GLY A 327 27.75 29.55 49.08
N LEU A 328 26.49 29.97 49.25
CA LEU A 328 25.49 29.29 50.07
C LEU A 328 25.23 27.87 49.56
N ASP A 329 24.99 26.95 50.48
CA ASP A 329 24.73 25.53 50.22
C ASP A 329 23.67 25.35 49.13
N PRO A 330 23.85 24.37 48.22
CA PRO A 330 22.78 24.00 47.30
C PRO A 330 21.59 23.50 48.12
N ILE A 331 20.46 24.18 47.98
CA ILE A 331 19.18 23.71 48.50
C ILE A 331 18.90 22.37 47.82
N ILE A 332 19.08 21.29 48.57
CA ILE A 332 18.60 19.97 48.20
C ILE A 332 17.08 20.01 48.41
N GLN A 333 16.33 20.06 47.32
CA GLN A 333 14.97 19.53 47.22
C GLN A 333 14.88 18.65 45.98
#